data_AF-A0A952FEI9-F1
#
_entry.id   AF-A0A952FEI9-F1
#
_cell.length_a   1.000
_cell.length_b   1.000
_cell.length_c   1.000
_cell.angle_alpha   90.00
_cell.angle_beta   90.00
_cell.angle_gamma   90.00
#
_symmetry.space_group_name_H-M   'P 1'
#
loop_
_entity.id
_entity.type
_entity.pdbx_description
1 polymer ?
#
loop_
_entity_poly.entity_id
_entity_poly.type
_entity_poly.pdbx_seq_one_letter_code
_entity_poly.pdbx_strand_id
1 'polypeptide(L)'
;MLTLVSFVVTLGILIAVHEYGHYRVAVACGIKVLKFSIGFGKPLYTWKLKNKSTEFSIGMLPLGGYVKMLDEREAPVDPAERHLAFNTQPLKSRAAVVAAGPAANLLLAVLLYAILNWSGLQEPKAVLASPVAGSLAEKAGLRGQETVVQAAFEGDALQEVRSFEDLRWRLTQGALDGRDLTLILDGNASGG
;
A
#
# COMPACT_ATOMS: atom_id res chain seq x y z
N MET A 1 -20.73 3.37 -0.04
CA MET A 1 -20.41 4.12 1.20
C MET A 1 -19.12 3.65 1.85
N LEU A 2 -18.94 2.36 2.16
CA LEU A 2 -17.69 1.84 2.74
C LEU A 2 -16.44 2.22 1.91
N THR A 3 -16.51 2.11 0.58
CA THR A 3 -15.39 2.46 -0.33
C THR A 3 -14.93 3.91 -0.20
N LEU A 4 -15.86 4.87 -0.09
CA LEU A 4 -15.54 6.28 0.05
C LEU A 4 -14.91 6.58 1.43
N VAL A 5 -15.47 5.99 2.49
CA VAL A 5 -14.93 6.13 3.84
C VAL A 5 -13.53 5.51 3.92
N SER A 6 -13.36 4.28 3.42
CA SER A 6 -12.06 3.61 3.34
C SER A 6 -11.06 4.44 2.54
N PHE A 7 -11.45 5.00 1.39
CA PHE A 7 -10.59 5.87 0.60
C PHE A 7 -10.11 7.09 1.39
N VAL A 8 -11.03 7.81 2.06
CA VAL A 8 -10.69 8.99 2.87
C VAL A 8 -9.77 8.61 4.04
N VAL A 9 -10.03 7.48 4.70
CA VAL A 9 -9.20 6.99 5.81
C VAL A 9 -7.80 6.61 5.31
N THR A 10 -7.71 5.82 4.24
CA THR A 10 -6.43 5.41 3.65
C THR A 10 -5.62 6.62 3.18
N LEU A 11 -6.26 7.57 2.48
CA LEU A 11 -5.62 8.80 2.04
C LEU A 11 -5.13 9.63 3.24
N GLY A 12 -5.96 9.76 4.29
CA GLY A 12 -5.62 10.46 5.51
C GLY A 12 -4.40 9.86 6.22
N ILE A 13 -4.32 8.52 6.33
CA ILE A 13 -3.16 7.83 6.90
C ILE A 13 -1.90 8.09 6.06
N LEU A 14 -2.00 7.96 4.73
CA LEU A 14 -0.88 8.15 3.82
C LEU A 14 -0.31 9.58 3.92
N ILE A 15 -1.17 10.59 3.94
CA ILE A 15 -0.76 11.98 4.10
C ILE A 15 -0.16 12.20 5.49
N ALA A 16 -0.83 11.72 6.54
CA ALA A 16 -0.37 11.92 7.92
C ALA A 16 1.04 11.38 8.12
N VAL A 17 1.32 10.18 7.61
CA VAL A 17 2.65 9.56 7.69
C VAL A 17 3.68 10.32 6.85
N HIS A 18 3.33 10.77 5.65
CA HIS A 18 4.18 11.59 4.79
C HIS A 18 4.60 12.89 5.48
N GLU A 19 3.63 13.68 5.93
CA GLU A 19 3.89 14.95 6.61
C GLU A 19 4.65 14.72 7.91
N TYR A 20 4.34 13.65 8.63
CA TYR A 20 5.06 13.30 9.87
C TYR A 20 6.54 13.01 9.60
N GLY A 21 6.88 12.40 8.46
CA GLY A 21 8.25 12.23 8.01
C GLY A 21 9.00 13.57 7.90
N HIS A 22 8.44 14.51 7.15
CA HIS A 22 9.00 15.87 7.03
C HIS A 22 9.17 16.55 8.40
N TYR A 23 8.12 16.52 9.23
CA TYR A 23 8.13 17.12 10.56
C TYR A 23 9.21 16.54 11.46
N ARG A 24 9.30 15.21 11.54
CA ARG A 24 10.25 14.54 12.44
C ARG A 24 11.69 14.81 12.07
N VAL A 25 12.02 14.76 10.78
CA VAL A 25 13.38 15.06 10.33
C VAL A 25 13.68 16.55 10.46
N ALA A 26 12.72 17.44 10.22
CA ALA A 26 12.93 18.88 10.44
C ALA A 26 13.29 19.18 11.90
N VAL A 27 12.51 18.63 12.85
CA VAL A 27 12.79 18.79 14.29
C VAL A 27 14.14 18.16 14.67
N ALA A 28 14.48 17.00 14.12
CA ALA A 28 15.77 16.34 14.39
C ALA A 28 16.96 17.15 13.84
N CYS A 29 16.78 17.87 12.73
CA CYS A 29 17.77 18.78 12.17
C CYS A 29 17.79 20.16 12.85
N GLY A 30 17.03 20.38 13.93
CA GLY A 30 16.99 21.65 14.65
C GLY A 30 16.18 22.75 13.96
N ILE A 31 15.37 22.41 12.96
CA ILE A 31 14.51 23.38 12.26
C ILE A 31 13.26 23.64 13.09
N LYS A 32 12.91 24.91 13.29
CA LYS A 32 11.67 25.30 13.97
C LYS A 32 10.48 25.06 13.06
N VAL A 33 9.58 24.17 13.47
CA VAL A 33 8.31 23.94 12.76
C VAL A 33 7.22 24.77 13.40
N LEU A 34 6.60 25.65 12.61
CA LEU A 34 5.52 26.55 13.03
C LEU A 34 4.18 25.83 13.06
N LYS A 35 3.88 25.03 12.03
CA LYS A 35 2.59 24.35 11.89
C LYS A 35 2.74 22.98 11.24
N PHE A 36 2.02 22.01 11.78
CA PHE A 36 1.79 20.70 11.20
C PHE A 36 0.29 20.59 10.92
N SER A 37 -0.07 20.33 9.67
CA SER A 37 -1.46 20.22 9.26
C SER A 37 -1.68 18.95 8.45
N ILE A 38 -2.70 18.19 8.81
CA ILE A 38 -3.24 17.12 7.97
C ILE A 38 -4.63 17.58 7.53
N GLY A 39 -4.81 17.62 6.21
CA GLY A 39 -5.93 18.25 5.53
C GLY A 39 -5.67 19.73 5.17
N PHE A 40 -6.50 20.24 4.27
CA PHE A 40 -6.52 21.64 3.84
C PHE A 40 -7.81 22.36 4.27
N GLY A 41 -7.84 23.68 4.05
CA GLY A 41 -9.00 24.53 4.27
C GLY A 41 -9.13 24.99 5.73
N LYS A 42 -10.37 25.24 6.16
CA LYS A 42 -10.65 25.67 7.53
C LYS A 42 -10.25 24.57 8.51
N PRO A 43 -9.45 24.87 9.55
CA PRO A 43 -9.11 23.89 10.55
C PRO A 43 -10.36 23.50 11.34
N LEU A 44 -10.63 22.20 11.42
CA LEU A 44 -11.67 21.64 12.29
C LEU A 44 -11.22 21.65 13.74
N TYR A 45 -9.94 21.35 13.96
CA TYR A 45 -9.34 21.31 15.29
C TYR A 45 -7.89 21.78 15.21
N THR A 46 -7.45 22.50 16.22
CA THR A 46 -6.08 23.01 16.32
C THR A 46 -5.64 22.99 17.77
N TRP A 47 -4.43 22.51 18.02
CA TRP A 47 -3.86 22.43 19.37
C TRP A 47 -2.35 22.69 19.34
N LYS A 48 -1.82 23.12 20.49
CA LYS A 48 -0.38 23.28 20.72
C LYS A 48 0.02 22.42 21.90
N LEU A 49 1.08 21.64 21.74
CA LEU A 49 1.65 20.87 22.84
C LEU A 49 2.42 21.82 23.76
N LYS A 50 2.32 21.61 25.08
CA LYS A 50 3.10 22.38 26.06
C LYS A 50 4.59 22.24 25.73
N ASN A 51 5.32 23.36 25.74
CA ASN A 51 6.76 23.44 25.45
C ASN A 51 7.16 23.07 24.00
N LYS A 52 6.22 23.09 23.05
CA LYS A 52 6.52 22.97 21.62
C LYS A 52 6.02 24.22 20.90
N SER A 53 6.83 24.71 19.96
CA SER A 53 6.48 25.85 19.09
C SER A 53 5.50 25.46 17.98
N THR A 54 5.33 24.17 17.72
CA THR A 54 4.50 23.66 16.62
C THR A 54 3.02 23.65 16.96
N GLU A 55 2.23 24.30 16.10
CA GLU A 55 0.78 24.18 16.06
C GLU A 55 0.36 22.94 15.26
N PHE A 56 -0.42 22.05 15.84
CA PHE A 56 -1.00 20.92 15.15
C PHE A 56 -2.43 21.23 14.76
N SER A 57 -2.83 20.86 13.55
CA SER A 57 -4.15 21.14 13.02
C SER A 57 -4.69 20.02 12.14
N ILE A 58 -6.00 19.85 12.16
CA ILE A 58 -6.73 18.95 11.26
C ILE A 58 -7.64 19.81 10.41
N GLY A 59 -7.41 19.82 9.09
CA GLY A 59 -8.19 20.55 8.09
C GLY A 59 -9.48 19.82 7.72
N MET A 60 -10.44 20.56 7.17
CA MET A 60 -11.72 20.01 6.70
C MET A 60 -11.59 19.12 5.46
N LEU A 61 -10.66 19.43 4.57
CA LEU A 61 -10.47 18.69 3.32
C LEU A 61 -9.33 17.68 3.45
N PRO A 62 -9.56 16.37 3.29
CA PRO A 62 -8.53 15.34 3.47
C PRO A 62 -7.56 15.20 2.28
N LEU A 63 -7.50 16.18 1.38
CA LEU A 63 -6.79 16.11 0.10
C LEU A 63 -5.33 16.62 0.17
N GLY A 64 -4.64 16.36 1.27
CA GLY A 64 -3.23 16.67 1.47
C GLY A 64 -2.96 17.19 2.87
N GLY A 65 -1.80 17.80 3.09
CA GLY A 65 -1.34 18.34 4.36
C GLY A 65 -0.13 19.23 4.11
N TYR A 66 0.42 19.81 5.18
CA TYR A 66 1.67 20.56 5.07
C TYR A 66 2.38 20.69 6.42
N VAL A 67 3.70 20.79 6.34
CA VAL A 67 4.58 21.19 7.44
C VAL A 67 5.15 22.57 7.16
N LYS A 68 4.64 23.59 7.86
CA LYS A 68 5.16 24.95 7.78
C LYS A 68 6.38 25.10 8.68
N MET A 69 7.54 25.25 8.05
CA MET A 69 8.82 25.47 8.72
C MET A 69 9.11 26.98 8.82
N LEU A 70 9.92 27.38 9.79
CA LEU A 70 10.45 28.74 9.84
C LEU A 70 11.35 28.94 8.61
N ASP A 71 11.07 29.94 7.78
CA ASP A 71 11.86 30.26 6.59
C ASP A 71 11.87 31.77 6.35
N GLU A 72 13.06 32.35 6.21
CA GLU A 72 13.25 33.80 5.99
C GLU A 72 12.67 34.30 4.67
N ARG A 73 12.43 33.39 3.71
CA ARG A 73 11.84 33.72 2.40
C ARG A 73 10.33 33.87 2.47
N GLU A 74 9.68 33.26 3.46
CA GLU A 74 8.22 33.33 3.63
C GLU A 74 7.78 34.51 4.49
N ALA A 75 8.54 34.84 5.55
CA ALA A 75 8.23 35.92 6.47
C ALA A 75 9.49 36.42 7.19
N PRO A 76 9.49 37.67 7.70
CA PRO A 76 10.56 38.17 8.55
C PRO A 76 10.77 37.26 9.77
N VAL A 77 12.02 36.85 10.00
CA VAL A 77 12.43 36.01 11.13
C VAL A 77 13.28 36.82 12.10
N ASP A 78 13.01 36.67 13.40
CA ASP A 78 13.81 37.25 14.46
C ASP A 78 15.29 36.84 14.30
N PRO A 79 16.26 37.78 14.32
CA PRO A 79 17.69 37.46 14.27
C PRO A 79 18.11 36.34 15.24
N ALA A 80 17.50 36.24 16.42
CA ALA A 80 17.80 35.21 17.41
C ALA A 80 17.37 33.79 16.95
N GLU A 81 16.36 33.68 16.09
CA GLU A 81 15.79 32.40 15.62
C GLU A 81 16.26 32.00 14.21
N ARG A 82 17.05 32.84 13.53
CA ARG A 82 17.52 32.57 12.14
C ARG A 82 18.26 31.24 12.00
N HIS A 83 19.00 30.84 13.03
CA HIS A 83 19.70 29.55 13.05
C HIS A 83 18.76 28.33 13.05
N LEU A 84 17.47 28.54 13.33
CA LEU A 84 16.42 27.51 13.31
C LEU A 84 15.62 27.51 11.99
N ALA A 85 15.91 28.45 11.08
CA ALA A 85 15.19 28.56 9.82
C ALA A 85 15.64 27.45 8.84
N PHE A 86 14.72 26.96 8.02
CA PHE A 86 14.96 25.89 7.05
C PHE A 86 15.99 26.30 5.99
N ASN A 87 15.89 27.53 5.48
CA ASN A 87 16.74 28.05 4.42
C ASN A 87 18.20 28.28 4.87
N THR A 88 18.46 28.43 6.17
CA THR A 88 19.80 28.61 6.74
C THR A 88 20.50 27.29 7.06
N GLN A 89 19.75 26.18 7.06
CA GLN A 89 20.33 24.86 7.32
C GLN A 89 21.27 24.39 6.19
N PRO A 90 22.26 23.54 6.52
CA PRO A 90 23.08 22.88 5.52
C PRO A 90 22.24 22.14 4.47
N LEU A 91 22.74 22.05 3.24
CA LEU A 91 22.05 21.38 2.13
C LEU A 91 21.66 19.94 2.47
N LYS A 92 22.50 19.22 3.22
CA LYS A 92 22.24 17.84 3.65
C LYS A 92 20.99 17.76 4.53
N SER A 93 20.83 18.67 5.50
CA SER A 93 19.65 18.72 6.37
C SER A 93 18.39 19.04 5.56
N ARG A 94 18.48 20.02 4.66
CA ARG A 94 17.34 20.42 3.80
C ARG A 94 16.91 19.28 2.88
N ALA A 95 17.88 18.61 2.25
CA ALA A 95 17.63 17.45 1.40
C ALA A 95 17.05 16.28 2.20
N ALA A 96 17.57 16.01 3.40
CA ALA A 96 17.05 14.95 4.28
C ALA A 96 15.59 15.22 4.67
N VAL A 97 15.24 16.46 5.03
CA VAL A 97 13.87 16.85 5.36
C VAL A 97 12.93 16.65 4.17
N VAL A 98 13.31 17.09 2.96
CA VAL A 98 12.48 16.92 1.75
C VAL A 98 12.34 15.45 1.36
N ALA A 99 13.38 14.63 1.53
CA ALA A 99 13.29 13.20 1.25
C ALA A 99 12.51 12.41 2.32
N ALA A 100 12.37 12.96 3.54
CA ALA A 100 11.80 12.25 4.67
C ALA A 100 10.34 11.84 4.47
N GLY A 101 9.51 12.68 3.87
CA GLY A 101 8.10 12.35 3.60
C GLY A 101 7.93 11.16 2.65
N PRO A 102 8.52 11.20 1.44
CA PRO A 102 8.53 10.04 0.54
C PRO A 102 9.13 8.78 1.17
N ALA A 103 10.23 8.90 1.91
CA ALA A 103 10.85 7.77 2.60
C ALA A 103 9.92 7.18 3.67
N ALA A 104 9.19 7.99 4.44
CA ALA A 104 8.21 7.53 5.41
C ALA A 104 7.08 6.72 4.74
N ASN A 105 6.58 7.17 3.59
CA ASN A 105 5.56 6.43 2.84
C ASN A 105 6.10 5.13 2.25
N LEU A 106 7.34 5.12 1.78
CA LEU A 106 7.98 3.88 1.31
C LEU A 106 8.10 2.86 2.45
N LEU A 107 8.55 3.31 3.62
CA LEU A 107 8.63 2.46 4.82
C LEU A 107 7.24 1.96 5.24
N LEU A 108 6.22 2.82 5.20
CA LEU A 108 4.84 2.42 5.47
C LEU A 108 4.38 1.34 4.49
N ALA A 109 4.65 1.50 3.19
CA ALA A 109 4.28 0.51 2.19
C ALA A 109 4.95 -0.85 2.47
N VAL A 110 6.27 -0.86 2.72
CA VAL A 110 6.99 -2.08 3.08
C VAL A 110 6.39 -2.76 4.32
N LEU A 111 6.07 -1.99 5.36
CA LEU A 111 5.47 -2.51 6.59
C LEU A 111 4.08 -3.10 6.32
N LEU A 112 3.22 -2.40 5.58
CA LEU A 112 1.89 -2.89 5.23
C LEU A 112 1.96 -4.17 4.40
N TYR A 113 2.84 -4.22 3.40
CA TYR A 113 3.06 -5.43 2.60
C TYR A 113 3.56 -6.60 3.45
N ALA A 114 4.52 -6.35 4.35
CA ALA A 114 5.03 -7.38 5.25
C ALA A 114 3.92 -7.95 6.16
N ILE A 115 3.08 -7.08 6.73
CA ILE A 115 1.94 -7.48 7.58
C ILE A 115 0.92 -8.30 6.78
N LEU A 116 0.54 -7.84 5.57
CA LEU A 116 -0.41 -8.54 4.72
C LEU A 116 0.08 -9.92 4.32
N ASN A 117 1.37 -10.04 3.97
CA ASN A 117 1.96 -11.32 3.61
C ASN A 117 2.11 -12.25 4.83
N TRP A 118 2.33 -11.69 6.03
CA TRP A 118 2.35 -12.45 7.27
C TRP A 118 0.97 -12.99 7.66
N SER A 119 -0.10 -12.23 7.41
CA SER A 119 -1.48 -12.68 7.68
C SER A 119 -2.02 -13.73 6.70
N GLY A 120 -1.25 -14.06 5.65
CA GLY A 120 -1.68 -14.92 4.55
C GLY A 120 -2.54 -14.16 3.55
N LEU A 121 -2.20 -14.28 2.27
CA LEU A 121 -3.01 -13.73 1.18
C LEU A 121 -4.12 -14.73 0.86
N GLN A 122 -5.38 -14.27 0.86
CA GLN A 122 -6.49 -15.05 0.32
C GLN A 122 -6.38 -15.02 -1.21
N GLU A 123 -5.70 -16.01 -1.78
CA GLU A 123 -5.63 -16.15 -3.23
C GLU A 123 -6.96 -16.74 -3.76
N PRO A 124 -7.45 -16.28 -4.93
CA PRO A 124 -8.60 -16.90 -5.58
C PRO A 124 -8.34 -18.39 -5.80
N LYS A 125 -9.21 -19.24 -5.25
CA LYS A 125 -9.12 -20.69 -5.44
C LYS A 125 -9.24 -21.04 -6.93
N ALA A 126 -8.56 -22.12 -7.33
CA ALA A 126 -8.57 -22.63 -8.70
C ALA A 126 -9.88 -23.36 -9.03
N VAL A 127 -11.00 -22.65 -8.97
CA VAL A 127 -12.34 -23.18 -9.29
C VAL A 127 -12.58 -23.07 -10.80
N LEU A 128 -12.90 -24.19 -11.44
CA LEU A 128 -13.16 -24.24 -12.87
C LEU A 128 -14.58 -23.73 -13.18
N ALA A 129 -14.72 -22.96 -14.26
CA ALA A 129 -16.02 -22.65 -14.83
C ALA A 129 -16.55 -23.86 -15.61
N SER A 130 -17.86 -23.89 -15.90
CA SER A 130 -18.41 -24.90 -16.79
C SER A 130 -17.75 -24.80 -18.17
N PRO A 131 -17.28 -25.93 -18.74
CA PRO A 131 -16.57 -25.91 -20.00
C PRO A 131 -17.49 -25.53 -21.17
N VAL A 132 -16.90 -24.99 -22.22
CA VAL A 132 -17.61 -24.75 -23.49
C VAL A 132 -18.01 -26.09 -24.10
N ALA A 133 -19.24 -26.20 -24.61
CA ALA A 133 -19.73 -27.40 -25.27
C ALA A 133 -18.83 -27.81 -26.46
N GLY A 134 -18.49 -29.10 -26.53
CA GLY A 134 -17.60 -29.71 -27.52
C GLY A 134 -16.10 -29.55 -27.24
N SER A 135 -15.72 -28.84 -26.17
CA SER A 135 -14.31 -28.58 -25.84
C SER A 135 -13.58 -29.84 -25.35
N LEU A 136 -12.24 -29.81 -25.39
CA LEU A 136 -11.40 -30.85 -24.79
C LEU A 136 -11.68 -30.99 -23.29
N ALA A 137 -11.94 -29.88 -22.60
CA ALA A 137 -12.29 -29.84 -21.18
C ALA A 137 -13.59 -30.61 -20.88
N GLU A 138 -14.65 -30.42 -21.67
CA GLU A 138 -15.88 -31.19 -21.53
C GLU A 138 -15.68 -32.68 -21.84
N LYS A 139 -14.94 -32.99 -22.91
CA LYS A 139 -14.60 -34.39 -23.27
C LYS A 139 -13.75 -35.10 -22.21
N ALA A 140 -12.96 -34.35 -21.45
CA ALA A 140 -12.18 -34.83 -20.32
C ALA A 140 -13.03 -35.03 -19.04
N GLY A 141 -14.33 -34.69 -19.07
CA GLY A 141 -15.27 -34.95 -17.98
C GLY A 141 -15.47 -33.79 -17.01
N LEU A 142 -14.96 -32.59 -17.31
CA LEU A 142 -15.19 -31.39 -16.49
C LEU A 142 -16.65 -30.94 -16.59
N ARG A 143 -17.23 -30.48 -15.48
CA ARG A 143 -18.61 -29.97 -15.40
C ARG A 143 -18.67 -28.51 -14.94
N GLY A 144 -17.63 -28.03 -14.28
CA GLY A 144 -17.57 -26.73 -13.63
C GLY A 144 -17.81 -26.84 -12.12
N GLN A 145 -17.35 -25.83 -11.40
CA GLN A 145 -17.30 -25.73 -9.94
C GLN A 145 -16.30 -26.68 -9.26
N GLU A 146 -15.61 -27.54 -9.99
CA GLU A 146 -14.53 -28.34 -9.40
C GLU A 146 -13.34 -27.46 -9.04
N THR A 147 -12.74 -27.72 -7.88
CA THR A 147 -11.50 -27.05 -7.47
C THR A 147 -10.31 -27.91 -7.86
N VAL A 148 -9.38 -27.35 -8.62
CA VAL A 148 -8.11 -28.03 -8.90
C VAL A 148 -7.23 -27.97 -7.66
N VAL A 149 -6.85 -29.13 -7.12
CA VAL A 149 -6.01 -29.24 -5.92
C VAL A 149 -4.58 -29.62 -6.24
N GLN A 150 -4.33 -30.38 -7.32
CA GLN A 150 -2.98 -30.71 -7.77
C GLN A 150 -2.90 -30.73 -9.29
N ALA A 151 -1.72 -30.47 -9.82
CA ALA A 151 -1.43 -30.55 -11.24
C ALA A 151 0.00 -31.00 -11.51
N ALA A 152 0.21 -31.76 -12.58
CA ALA A 152 1.53 -32.14 -13.08
C ALA A 152 1.55 -32.25 -14.60
N PHE A 153 2.68 -31.92 -15.20
CA PHE A 153 2.95 -32.31 -16.58
C PHE A 153 3.36 -33.78 -16.65
N GLU A 154 3.21 -34.37 -17.83
CA GLU A 154 3.66 -35.74 -18.06
C GLU A 154 5.14 -35.91 -17.66
N GLY A 155 5.41 -36.93 -16.84
CA GLY A 155 6.74 -37.24 -16.30
C GLY A 155 7.11 -36.53 -14.99
N ASP A 156 6.35 -35.52 -14.57
CA ASP A 156 6.63 -34.74 -13.36
C ASP A 156 5.80 -35.23 -12.15
N ALA A 157 6.29 -34.96 -10.94
CA ALA A 157 5.55 -35.25 -9.71
C ALA A 157 4.34 -34.31 -9.56
N LEU A 158 3.24 -34.82 -9.03
CA LEU A 158 2.06 -34.02 -8.66
C LEU A 158 2.44 -32.95 -7.64
N GLN A 159 2.11 -31.71 -7.97
CA GLN A 159 2.30 -30.57 -7.09
C GLN A 159 0.96 -29.95 -6.75
N GLU A 160 0.84 -29.45 -5.53
CA GLU A 160 -0.32 -28.71 -5.05
C GLU A 160 -0.52 -27.43 -5.87
N VAL A 161 -1.77 -27.19 -6.26
CA VAL A 161 -2.21 -25.96 -6.93
C VAL A 161 -2.75 -25.02 -5.87
N ARG A 162 -2.02 -23.92 -5.62
CA ARG A 162 -2.34 -23.02 -4.50
C ARG A 162 -3.42 -21.99 -4.85
N SER A 163 -3.54 -21.65 -6.13
CA SER A 163 -4.49 -20.64 -6.61
C SER A 163 -4.80 -20.75 -8.09
N PHE A 164 -5.81 -19.99 -8.52
CA PHE A 164 -6.17 -19.86 -9.92
C PHE A 164 -5.01 -19.32 -10.78
N GLU A 165 -4.17 -18.45 -10.22
CA GLU A 165 -3.01 -17.93 -10.94
C GLU A 165 -1.95 -19.01 -11.20
N ASP A 166 -1.66 -19.86 -10.21
CA ASP A 166 -0.79 -21.03 -10.34
C ASP A 166 -1.33 -21.99 -11.43
N LEU A 167 -2.62 -22.31 -11.38
CA LEU A 167 -3.27 -23.12 -12.43
C LEU A 167 -3.15 -22.48 -13.82
N ARG A 168 -3.47 -21.18 -13.94
CA ARG A 168 -3.41 -20.44 -15.20
C ARG A 168 -2.00 -20.43 -15.78
N TRP A 169 -0.99 -20.26 -14.93
CA TRP A 169 0.40 -20.29 -15.34
C TRP A 169 0.81 -21.65 -15.89
N ARG A 170 0.47 -22.74 -15.17
CA ARG A 170 0.73 -24.12 -15.63
C ARG A 170 0.02 -24.44 -16.95
N LEU A 171 -1.24 -24.05 -17.10
CA LEU A 171 -1.99 -24.23 -18.35
C LEU A 171 -1.34 -23.46 -19.51
N THR A 172 -0.87 -22.24 -19.25
CA THR A 172 -0.19 -21.42 -20.27
C THR A 172 1.13 -22.07 -20.70
N GLN A 173 1.93 -22.56 -19.76
CA GLN A 173 3.17 -23.30 -20.05
C GLN A 173 2.89 -24.57 -20.85
N GLY A 174 1.90 -25.38 -20.46
CA GLY A 174 1.52 -26.58 -21.20
C GLY A 174 1.08 -26.29 -22.64
N ALA A 175 0.30 -25.22 -22.82
CA ALA A 175 -0.14 -24.79 -24.14
C ALA A 175 1.02 -24.28 -25.03
N LEU A 176 2.01 -23.61 -24.44
CA LEU A 176 3.19 -23.11 -25.18
C LEU A 176 4.17 -24.24 -25.53
N ASP A 177 4.39 -25.17 -24.60
CA ASP A 177 5.36 -26.26 -24.75
C ASP A 177 4.76 -27.50 -25.43
N GLY A 178 3.44 -27.51 -25.68
CA GLY A 178 2.71 -28.66 -26.23
C GLY A 178 2.71 -29.87 -25.30
N ARG A 179 2.77 -29.64 -23.98
CA ARG A 179 2.81 -30.70 -22.96
C ARG A 179 1.43 -30.94 -22.37
N ASP A 180 1.09 -32.22 -22.20
CA ASP A 180 -0.13 -32.62 -21.52
C ASP A 180 -0.04 -32.34 -20.01
N LEU A 181 -1.12 -31.78 -19.47
CA LEU A 181 -1.26 -31.43 -18.05
C LEU A 181 -2.33 -32.29 -17.41
N THR A 182 -1.94 -33.08 -16.40
CA THR A 182 -2.87 -33.84 -15.56
C THR A 182 -3.35 -32.97 -14.41
N LEU A 183 -4.67 -32.93 -14.19
CA LEU A 183 -5.30 -32.19 -13.10
C LEU A 183 -5.97 -33.16 -12.11
N ILE A 184 -5.75 -32.96 -10.82
CA ILE A 184 -6.48 -33.60 -9.74
C ILE A 184 -7.49 -32.60 -9.20
N LEU A 185 -8.75 -33.01 -9.18
CA LEU A 185 -9.89 -32.20 -8.78
C LEU A 185 -10.36 -32.67 -7.40
N ASP A 186 -10.64 -31.73 -6.51
CA ASP A 186 -11.44 -32.01 -5.31
C ASP A 186 -12.92 -31.99 -5.71
N GLY A 187 -13.53 -33.15 -5.68
CA GLY A 187 -14.93 -33.37 -6.02
C GLY A 187 -15.86 -32.91 -4.91
N ASN A 188 -15.71 -31.68 -4.43
CA ASN A 188 -16.72 -31.11 -3.56
C ASN A 188 -17.84 -30.55 -4.45
N ALA A 189 -18.68 -31.47 -4.93
CA ALA A 189 -20.06 -31.16 -5.24
C ALA A 189 -20.73 -30.73 -3.92
N SER A 190 -20.53 -29.47 -3.51
CA SER A 190 -21.45 -28.83 -2.57
C SER A 190 -22.76 -28.60 -3.32
N GLY A 191 -23.57 -29.66 -3.41
CA GLY A 191 -24.99 -29.53 -3.66
C GLY A 191 -25.65 -28.81 -2.47
N GLY A 192 -26.54 -27.87 -2.80
CA GLY A 192 -27.31 -27.07 -1.86
C GLY A 192 -27.62 -25.70 -2.43
#